data_AF-A0A954K7F1-F1
#
_entry.id   AF-A0A954K7F1-F1
#
_cell.length_a   1.000
_cell.length_b   1.000
_cell.length_c   1.000
_cell.angle_alpha   90.00
_cell.angle_beta   90.00
_cell.angle_gamma   90.00
#
_symmetry.space_group_name_H-M   'P 1'
#
loop_
_entity.id
_entity.type
_entity.pdbx_description
1 polymer ?
#
loop_
_entity_poly.entity_id
_entity_poly.type
_entity_poly.pdbx_seq_one_letter_code
_entity_poly.pdbx_strand_id
1 'polypeptide(L)'
;MDYSLLAILALIVALLMLVAEIFLPSGGIIAVLALTSIAGSVWAAWMAWWGTSPGLWWTYIASVIVLIPTTLAFAVRIFPNTAWGKKVIHEVPTLDEVTGFREETEHLRSLIGKIGKTQTLLN
;
A
#
# COMPACT_ATOMS: atom_id res chain seq x y z
N MET A 1 8.59 -19.47 27.54
CA MET A 1 8.52 -18.29 26.63
C MET A 1 7.33 -17.46 27.09
N ASP A 2 7.46 -16.13 27.12
CA ASP A 2 6.33 -15.27 27.48
C ASP A 2 5.36 -15.19 26.29
N TYR A 3 4.21 -15.88 26.43
CA TYR A 3 3.16 -15.90 25.40
C TYR A 3 2.58 -14.50 25.15
N SER A 4 2.60 -13.61 26.14
CA SER A 4 2.14 -12.23 26.02
C SER A 4 3.01 -11.47 25.01
N LEU A 5 4.32 -11.58 25.14
CA LEU A 5 5.28 -10.96 24.23
C LEU A 5 5.17 -11.55 22.82
N LEU A 6 5.03 -12.88 22.72
CA LEU A 6 4.86 -13.56 21.43
C LEU A 6 3.60 -13.07 20.70
N ALA A 7 2.48 -12.93 21.41
CA ALA A 7 1.23 -12.43 20.84
C ALA A 7 1.41 -11.03 20.23
N ILE A 8 1.99 -10.11 21.00
CA ILE A 8 2.19 -8.71 20.60
C ILE A 8 3.14 -8.61 19.40
N LEU A 9 4.31 -9.28 19.47
CA LEU A 9 5.29 -9.23 18.38
C LEU A 9 4.74 -9.85 17.10
N ALA A 10 4.05 -10.99 17.18
CA ALA A 10 3.44 -11.62 16.03
C ALA A 10 2.35 -10.73 15.41
N LEU A 11 1.54 -10.03 16.22
CA LEU A 11 0.57 -9.07 15.69
C LEU A 11 1.26 -7.91 14.96
N ILE A 12 2.31 -7.32 15.55
CA ILE A 12 3.07 -6.24 14.91
C ILE A 12 3.65 -6.70 13.57
N VAL A 13 4.26 -7.88 13.52
CA VAL A 13 4.80 -8.46 12.29
C VAL A 13 3.69 -8.65 11.26
N ALA A 14 2.55 -9.19 11.65
CA ALA A 14 1.42 -9.35 10.73
C ALA A 14 0.91 -8.02 10.17
N LEU A 15 0.77 -6.99 11.01
CA LEU A 15 0.35 -5.65 10.57
C LEU A 15 1.36 -5.06 9.58
N LEU A 16 2.66 -5.20 9.82
CA LEU A 16 3.70 -4.78 8.88
C LEU A 16 3.63 -5.56 7.55
N MET A 17 3.35 -6.86 7.60
CA MET A 17 3.15 -7.68 6.40
C MET A 17 1.93 -7.24 5.59
N LEU A 18 0.82 -6.87 6.24
CA LEU A 18 -0.35 -6.32 5.56
C LEU A 18 -0.03 -5.00 4.85
N VAL A 19 0.75 -4.12 5.48
CA VAL A 19 1.26 -2.90 4.82
C VAL A 19 2.14 -3.27 3.63
N ALA A 20 3.05 -4.23 3.81
CA ALA A 20 3.99 -4.64 2.77
C ALA A 20 3.31 -5.22 1.53
N GLU A 21 2.26 -6.05 1.66
CA GLU A 21 1.52 -6.60 0.52
C GLU A 21 0.91 -5.51 -0.38
N ILE A 22 0.51 -4.37 0.18
CA ILE A 22 -0.06 -3.26 -0.61
C ILE A 22 1.00 -2.67 -1.56
N PHE A 23 2.28 -2.67 -1.15
CA PHE A 23 3.38 -2.08 -1.92
C PHE A 23 4.18 -3.10 -2.73
N LEU A 24 4.23 -4.36 -2.29
CA LEU A 24 4.87 -5.46 -2.99
C LEU A 24 3.78 -6.31 -3.65
N PRO A 25 3.61 -6.26 -4.98
CA PRO A 25 2.63 -7.08 -5.69
C PRO A 25 3.05 -8.55 -5.66
N SER A 26 2.81 -9.20 -4.50
CA SER A 26 3.25 -10.58 -4.23
C SER A 26 2.25 -11.63 -4.70
N GLY A 27 1.06 -11.19 -5.13
CA GLY A 27 -0.04 -12.08 -5.49
C GLY A 27 -0.72 -12.71 -4.26
N GLY A 28 -0.61 -12.08 -3.08
CA GLY A 28 -1.25 -12.54 -1.85
C GLY A 28 -0.41 -13.49 -0.99
N ILE A 29 0.84 -13.78 -1.35
CA ILE A 29 1.72 -14.65 -0.54
C ILE A 29 2.02 -13.98 0.82
N ILE A 30 2.31 -12.67 0.83
CA ILE A 30 2.56 -11.94 2.07
C ILE A 30 1.29 -11.86 2.91
N ALA A 31 0.12 -11.69 2.29
CA ALA A 31 -1.17 -11.74 2.98
C ALA A 31 -1.43 -13.11 3.65
N VAL A 32 -1.09 -14.22 3.00
CA VAL A 32 -1.18 -15.56 3.62
C VAL A 32 -0.25 -15.65 4.85
N LEU A 33 0.98 -15.15 4.74
CA LEU A 33 1.92 -15.12 5.88
C LEU A 33 1.43 -14.20 7.01
N ALA A 34 0.79 -13.07 6.68
CA ALA A 34 0.19 -12.19 7.66
C ALA A 34 -0.96 -12.89 8.40
N LEU A 35 -1.82 -13.63 7.69
CA LEU A 35 -2.91 -14.40 8.29
C LEU A 35 -2.41 -15.52 9.21
N THR A 36 -1.37 -16.26 8.80
CA THR A 36 -0.78 -17.28 9.68
C THR A 36 -0.12 -16.66 10.90
N SER A 37 0.50 -15.49 10.75
CA SER A 37 1.06 -14.73 11.86
C SER A 37 -0.02 -14.22 12.83
N ILE A 38 -1.16 -13.71 12.32
CA ILE A 38 -2.34 -13.35 13.13
C ILE A 38 -2.88 -14.58 13.89
N ALA A 39 -2.98 -15.72 13.23
CA ALA A 39 -3.45 -16.95 13.88
C ALA A 39 -2.52 -17.37 15.04
N GLY A 40 -1.20 -17.35 14.81
CA GLY A 40 -0.21 -17.64 15.85
C GLY A 40 -0.24 -16.62 16.99
N SER A 41 -0.45 -15.35 16.65
CA SER A 41 -0.59 -14.24 17.58
C SER A 41 -1.82 -14.39 18.49
N VAL A 42 -2.99 -14.71 17.92
CA VAL A 42 -4.22 -14.97 18.67
C VAL A 42 -4.10 -16.22 19.54
N TRP A 43 -3.46 -17.28 19.04
CA TRP A 43 -3.20 -18.48 19.83
C TRP A 43 -2.29 -18.20 21.04
N ALA A 44 -1.24 -17.40 20.86
CA ALA A 44 -0.38 -16.98 21.96
C ALA A 44 -1.14 -16.12 22.99
N ALA A 45 -1.98 -15.19 22.54
CA ALA A 45 -2.84 -14.38 23.41
C ALA A 45 -3.82 -15.25 24.22
N TRP A 46 -4.37 -16.30 23.61
CA TRP A 46 -5.26 -17.25 24.29
C TRP A 46 -4.52 -17.95 25.43
N MET A 47 -3.32 -18.46 25.15
CA MET A 47 -2.48 -19.12 26.17
C MET A 47 -2.06 -18.16 27.30
N ALA A 48 -1.89 -16.87 27.00
CA ALA A 48 -1.51 -15.87 27.98
C ALA A 48 -2.66 -15.44 28.90
N TRP A 49 -3.86 -15.19 28.34
CA TRP A 49 -4.90 -14.41 29.02
C TRP A 49 -6.27 -15.06 29.15
N TRP A 50 -6.58 -16.13 28.41
CA TRP A 50 -7.94 -16.71 28.42
C TRP A 50 -8.37 -17.17 29.83
N GLY A 51 -7.51 -17.91 30.54
CA GLY A 51 -7.80 -18.45 31.87
C GLY A 51 -7.40 -17.55 33.04
N THR A 52 -6.51 -16.59 32.81
CA THR A 52 -5.90 -15.75 33.86
C THR A 52 -6.51 -14.37 33.93
N SER A 53 -6.89 -13.79 32.79
CA SER A 53 -7.33 -12.39 32.69
C SER A 53 -8.28 -12.20 31.50
N PRO A 54 -9.56 -12.59 31.64
CA PRO A 54 -10.53 -12.49 30.55
C PRO A 54 -10.69 -11.09 29.96
N GLY A 55 -10.51 -10.04 30.79
CA GLY A 55 -10.52 -8.65 30.33
C GLY A 55 -9.39 -8.34 29.34
N LEU A 56 -8.16 -8.83 29.59
CA LEU A 56 -7.03 -8.66 28.69
C LEU A 56 -7.24 -9.43 27.39
N TRP A 57 -7.78 -10.66 27.45
CA TRP A 57 -8.13 -11.44 26.27
C TRP A 57 -9.11 -10.69 25.35
N TRP A 58 -10.22 -10.19 25.89
CA TRP A 58 -11.21 -9.49 25.07
C TRP A 58 -10.72 -8.13 24.56
N THR A 59 -9.91 -7.42 25.37
CA THR A 59 -9.25 -6.18 24.93
C THR A 59 -8.30 -6.46 23.76
N TYR A 60 -7.58 -7.59 23.82
CA TYR A 60 -6.71 -8.04 22.74
C TYR A 60 -7.48 -8.33 21.46
N ILE A 61 -8.57 -9.09 21.53
CA ILE A 61 -9.41 -9.41 20.36
C ILE A 61 -10.02 -8.13 19.76
N ALA A 62 -10.52 -7.22 20.59
CA ALA A 62 -10.99 -5.91 20.12
C ALA A 62 -9.87 -5.14 19.43
N SER A 63 -8.65 -5.18 19.96
CA SER A 63 -7.48 -4.55 19.35
C SER A 63 -7.16 -5.16 17.98
N VAL A 64 -7.19 -6.49 17.82
CA VAL A 64 -6.99 -7.13 16.51
C VAL A 64 -8.04 -6.67 15.49
N ILE A 65 -9.32 -6.64 15.89
CA ILE A 65 -10.44 -6.22 15.04
C ILE A 65 -10.30 -4.76 14.61
N VAL A 66 -9.78 -3.88 15.47
CA VAL A 66 -9.59 -2.45 15.17
C VAL A 66 -8.29 -2.20 14.40
N LEU A 67 -7.19 -2.85 14.79
CA LEU A 67 -5.86 -2.62 14.23
C LEU A 67 -5.74 -3.06 12.78
N ILE A 68 -6.37 -4.16 12.38
CA ILE A 68 -6.33 -4.62 10.99
C ILE A 68 -6.91 -3.57 10.01
N PRO A 69 -8.18 -3.13 10.13
CA PRO A 69 -8.75 -2.15 9.21
C PRO A 69 -8.09 -0.78 9.32
N THR A 70 -7.69 -0.36 10.53
CA THR A 70 -6.98 0.92 10.69
C THR A 70 -5.60 0.90 10.04
N THR A 71 -4.87 -0.22 10.13
CA THR A 71 -3.58 -0.39 9.45
C THR A 71 -3.74 -0.35 7.93
N LEU A 72 -4.75 -1.03 7.38
CA LEU A 72 -5.03 -1.00 5.94
C LEU A 72 -5.43 0.42 5.48
N ALA A 73 -6.30 1.10 6.24
CA ALA A 73 -6.70 2.48 5.94
C ALA A 73 -5.49 3.43 6.01
N PHE A 74 -4.63 3.26 7.01
CA PHE A 74 -3.38 4.00 7.14
C PHE A 74 -2.45 3.75 5.94
N ALA A 75 -2.24 2.49 5.55
CA ALA A 75 -1.38 2.10 4.44
C ALA A 75 -1.81 2.72 3.11
N VAL A 76 -3.13 2.79 2.86
CA VAL A 76 -3.66 3.33 1.59
C VAL A 76 -3.78 4.85 1.59
N ARG A 77 -4.20 5.47 2.71
CA ARG A 77 -4.53 6.91 2.74
C ARG A 77 -3.45 7.80 3.32
N ILE A 78 -2.78 7.34 4.36
CA ILE A 78 -1.89 8.18 5.17
C ILE A 78 -0.44 7.92 4.78
N PHE A 79 -0.03 6.65 4.69
CA PHE A 79 1.34 6.26 4.39
C PHE A 79 1.89 6.92 3.11
N PRO A 80 1.17 6.99 1.96
CA PRO A 80 1.68 7.63 0.75
C PRO A 80 2.04 9.11 0.91
N ASN A 81 1.40 9.79 1.87
CA ASN A 81 1.63 11.20 2.14
C ASN A 81 2.80 11.44 3.11
N THR A 82 3.33 10.40 3.76
CA THR A 82 4.46 10.50 4.69
C THR A 82 5.80 10.64 3.94
N ALA A 83 6.81 11.23 4.59
CA ALA A 83 8.16 11.36 4.01
C ALA A 83 8.79 10.02 3.63
N TRP A 84 8.43 8.94 4.34
CA TRP A 84 8.86 7.58 4.02
C TRP A 84 8.06 6.99 2.85
N GLY A 85 6.74 7.12 2.88
CA GLY A 85 5.88 6.63 1.79
C GLY A 85 6.22 7.27 0.44
N LYS A 86 6.52 8.58 0.41
CA LYS A 86 6.98 9.27 -0.80
C LYS A 86 8.33 8.78 -1.35
N LYS A 87 9.17 8.17 -0.51
CA LYS A 87 10.44 7.56 -0.95
C LYS A 87 10.24 6.13 -1.46
N VAL A 88 9.27 5.42 -0.89
CA VAL A 88 8.95 4.03 -1.26
C VAL A 88 8.09 3.97 -2.52
N ILE A 89 7.09 4.84 -2.61
CA ILE A 89 6.22 4.99 -3.77
C ILE A 89 6.97 5.89 -4.74
N HIS A 90 7.33 5.35 -5.91
CA HIS A 90 7.96 6.13 -6.97
C HIS A 90 7.07 7.31 -7.36
N GLU A 91 7.68 8.45 -7.71
CA GLU A 91 6.91 9.62 -8.15
C GLU A 91 5.98 9.21 -9.29
N VAL A 92 4.70 9.51 -9.11
CA VAL A 92 3.71 9.31 -10.17
C VAL A 92 4.18 10.19 -11.34
N PRO A 93 4.37 9.61 -12.54
CA PRO A 93 4.83 10.40 -13.66
C PRO A 93 3.85 11.55 -13.89
N THR A 94 4.39 12.74 -14.03
CA THR A 94 3.62 13.94 -14.35
C THR A 94 2.88 13.73 -15.67
N LEU A 95 1.73 14.36 -15.86
CA LEU A 95 0.97 14.23 -17.12
C LEU A 95 1.85 14.54 -18.34
N ASP A 96 2.80 15.46 -18.20
CA ASP A 96 3.77 15.82 -19.24
C ASP A 96 4.72 14.68 -19.61
N GLU A 97 5.08 13.81 -18.66
CA GLU A 97 5.90 12.62 -18.89
C GLU A 97 5.12 11.48 -19.55
N VAL A 98 3.78 11.48 -19.46
CA VAL A 98 2.92 10.41 -20.04
C VAL A 98 2.23 10.84 -21.34
N THR A 99 2.06 12.15 -21.59
CA THR A 99 1.54 12.66 -22.86
C THR A 99 2.62 12.64 -23.93
N GLY A 100 2.70 11.53 -24.67
CA GLY A 100 3.57 11.44 -25.85
C GLY A 100 3.26 12.53 -26.87
N PHE A 101 4.30 13.05 -27.54
CA PHE A 101 4.21 14.00 -28.66
C PHE A 101 3.53 15.34 -28.33
N ARG A 102 3.58 15.81 -27.07
CA ARG A 102 2.97 17.10 -26.69
C ARG A 102 3.52 18.27 -27.53
N GLU A 103 4.84 18.36 -27.67
CA GLU A 103 5.51 19.39 -28.46
C GLU A 103 5.14 19.30 -29.95
N GLU A 104 5.13 18.09 -30.51
CA GLU A 104 4.68 17.81 -31.88
C GLU A 104 3.22 18.21 -32.10
N THR A 105 2.35 17.91 -31.13
CA THR A 105 0.92 18.20 -31.18
C THR A 105 0.64 19.69 -31.06
N GLU A 106 1.37 20.40 -30.19
CA GLU A 106 1.33 21.87 -30.09
C GLU A 106 1.86 22.51 -31.39
N HIS A 107 2.94 21.98 -31.96
CA HIS A 107 3.45 22.41 -33.26
C HIS A 107 2.41 22.22 -34.38
N LEU A 108 1.82 21.03 -34.51
CA LEU A 108 0.79 20.74 -35.51
C LEU A 108 -0.47 21.61 -35.31
N ARG A 109 -0.89 21.85 -34.07
CA ARG A 109 -1.99 22.78 -33.76
C ARG A 109 -1.68 24.21 -34.20
N SER A 110 -0.42 24.66 -34.08
CA SER A 110 -0.01 25.99 -34.52
C SER A 110 -0.13 26.19 -36.04
N LEU A 111 -0.18 25.10 -36.80
CA LEU A 111 -0.33 25.10 -38.26
C LEU A 111 -1.81 25.17 -38.71
N ILE A 112 -2.79 24.99 -37.81
CA ILE A 112 -4.21 25.09 -38.15
C ILE A 112 -4.53 26.53 -38.59
N GLY A 113 -5.09 26.67 -39.79
CA GLY A 113 -5.41 27.98 -40.39
C GLY A 113 -4.21 28.71 -41.02
N LYS A 114 -3.04 28.08 -41.07
CA LYS A 114 -1.89 28.59 -41.82
C LYS A 114 -1.94 28.11 -43.27
N ILE A 115 -1.47 28.96 -44.19
CA ILE A 115 -1.33 28.62 -45.61
C ILE A 115 0.15 28.31 -45.87
N GLY A 116 0.42 27.12 -46.41
CA GLY A 116 1.77 26.69 -46.79
C GLY A 116 1.99 26.73 -48.31
N LYS A 117 3.26 26.74 -48.73
CA LYS A 117 3.66 26.57 -50.13
C LYS A 117 4.33 25.21 -50.29
N THR A 118 3.85 24.39 -51.21
CA THR A 118 4.49 23.11 -51.54
C THR A 118 5.88 23.37 -52.09
N GLN A 119 6.90 22.69 -51.54
CA GLN A 119 8.28 22.84 -52.03
C GLN A 119 8.54 22.10 -53.34
N THR A 120 7.78 21.03 -53.60
CA THR A 120 7.90 20.22 -54.82
C THR A 120 6.65 20.34 -55.67
N LEU A 121 6.79 20.11 -56.98
CA LEU A 121 5.65 19.92 -57.86
C LEU A 121 4.87 18.68 -57.41
N LEU A 122 3.56 18.82 -57.26
CA LEU A 122 2.67 17.69 -57.04
C LEU A 122 2.67 16.87 -58.34
N ASN A 123 3.23 15.66 -58.32
CA ASN A 123 3.14 14.70 -59.43
C ASN A 123 1.86 13.87 -59.30
#